data_AF-A0A936IX76-F1
#
_entry.id   AF-A0A936IX76-F1
#
_cell.length_a   1.000
_cell.length_b   1.000
_cell.length_c   1.000
_cell.angle_alpha   90.00
_cell.angle_beta   90.00
_cell.angle_gamma   90.00
#
_symmetry.space_group_name_H-M   'P 1'
#
loop_
_entity.id
_entity.type
_entity.pdbx_description
1 polymer ?
#
loop_
_entity_poly.entity_id
_entity_poly.type
_entity_poly.pdbx_seq_one_letter_code
_entity_poly.pdbx_strand_id
1 'polypeptide(L)'
;MRTWFSLLILILWLVAPLAAQPRGKGILPPREKNAQALPPALERLYNMSPEERKRALDRLPPRRRRVVERQFQEYMKLSPEERQAVRERYEFFQAMPPERRERAREVYRHFSALPPERRQVIREELATLRHLRPVERREYLRSESFAGKFDEQERRMLFELAEIFARPRRP
;
A
#
# COMPACT_ATOMS: atom_id res chain seq x y z
N MET A 1 1.23 19.93 2.31
CA MET A 1 1.91 18.68 1.86
C MET A 1 1.58 17.57 2.86
N ARG A 2 1.06 16.39 2.46
CA ARG A 2 0.99 15.14 3.30
C ARG A 2 0.29 13.93 2.65
N THR A 3 -0.41 14.06 1.53
CA THR A 3 -1.21 13.01 0.85
C THR A 3 -0.44 11.74 0.36
N TRP A 4 0.80 11.53 0.80
CA TRP A 4 1.68 10.39 0.57
C TRP A 4 1.51 9.24 1.56
N PHE A 5 1.20 9.55 2.82
CA PHE A 5 0.97 8.52 3.84
C PHE A 5 -0.15 7.55 3.42
N SER A 6 -1.21 8.07 2.78
CA SER A 6 -2.31 7.28 2.21
C SER A 6 -1.94 6.41 1.00
N LEU A 7 -0.69 6.45 0.52
CA LEU A 7 -0.12 5.40 -0.34
C LEU A 7 0.75 4.46 0.49
N LEU A 8 1.70 5.02 1.24
CA LEU A 8 2.67 4.27 2.06
C LEU A 8 2.01 3.26 3.00
N ILE A 9 0.83 3.56 3.57
CA ILE A 9 0.05 2.66 4.43
C ILE A 9 -0.47 1.43 3.65
N LEU A 10 -1.03 1.66 2.47
CA LEU A 10 -1.63 0.60 1.64
C LEU A 10 -0.54 -0.28 1.02
N ILE A 11 0.53 0.37 0.62
CA ILE A 11 1.79 -0.19 0.16
C ILE A 11 2.42 -1.09 1.26
N LEU A 12 2.48 -0.65 2.53
CA LEU A 12 2.93 -1.49 3.65
C LEU A 12 2.09 -2.77 3.88
N TRP A 13 0.80 -2.76 3.50
CA TRP A 13 -0.11 -3.91 3.70
C TRP A 13 0.02 -5.01 2.65
N LEU A 14 0.90 -4.86 1.66
CA LEU A 14 1.14 -5.83 0.59
C LEU A 14 2.13 -6.97 0.96
N VAL A 15 2.95 -6.81 2.01
CA VAL A 15 3.86 -7.86 2.51
C VAL A 15 3.45 -8.29 3.91
N ALA A 16 2.36 -9.06 3.98
CA ALA A 16 2.16 -9.96 5.10
C ALA A 16 3.26 -11.05 5.04
N PRO A 17 3.97 -11.37 6.15
CA PRO A 17 4.93 -12.46 6.14
C PRO A 17 4.18 -13.77 5.93
N LEU A 18 4.56 -14.51 4.89
CA LEU A 18 3.97 -15.81 4.52
C LEU A 18 4.43 -16.88 5.53
N ALA A 19 3.82 -16.88 6.71
CA ALA A 19 4.01 -17.92 7.70
C ALA A 19 3.68 -19.29 7.08
N ALA A 20 4.52 -20.29 7.38
CA ALA A 20 4.62 -21.54 6.63
C ALA A 20 3.26 -22.17 6.27
N GLN A 21 3.07 -22.42 4.97
CA GLN A 21 1.94 -23.19 4.47
C GLN A 21 2.25 -24.69 4.66
N PRO A 22 1.57 -25.41 5.58
CA PRO A 22 1.82 -26.84 5.76
C PRO A 22 1.38 -27.59 4.50
N ARG A 23 2.28 -28.43 3.95
CA ARG A 23 1.99 -29.29 2.80
C ARG A 23 1.19 -30.53 3.24
N GLY A 24 -0.09 -30.32 3.57
CA GLY A 24 -1.05 -31.40 3.82
C GLY A 24 -1.94 -31.65 2.60
N LYS A 25 -2.09 -32.91 2.16
CA LYS A 25 -3.13 -33.28 1.20
C LYS A 25 -4.48 -33.36 1.93
N GLY A 26 -5.35 -32.39 1.67
CA GLY A 26 -6.69 -32.35 2.24
C GLY A 26 -7.53 -31.24 1.60
N ILE A 27 -8.83 -31.46 1.51
CA ILE A 27 -9.84 -30.60 0.88
C ILE A 27 -9.60 -29.12 1.24
N LEU A 28 -9.38 -28.27 0.23
CA LEU A 28 -9.11 -26.84 0.42
C LEU A 28 -10.34 -26.13 1.00
N PRO A 29 -10.29 -25.59 2.23
CA PRO A 29 -11.34 -24.69 2.72
C PRO A 29 -11.26 -23.33 1.97
N PRO A 30 -12.37 -22.57 1.89
CA PRO A 30 -12.39 -21.28 1.19
C PRO A 30 -11.31 -20.31 1.67
N ARG A 31 -10.35 -20.01 0.80
CA ARG A 31 -9.17 -19.22 1.13
C ARG A 31 -9.52 -17.72 1.24
N GLU A 32 -8.93 -17.06 2.24
CA GLU A 32 -8.87 -15.59 2.41
C GLU A 32 -10.21 -14.81 2.55
N LYS A 33 -10.77 -14.75 3.77
CA LYS A 33 -11.77 -13.71 4.13
C LYS A 33 -11.34 -12.67 5.18
N ASN A 34 -10.35 -12.95 6.04
CA ASN A 34 -10.08 -12.10 7.22
C ASN A 34 -8.60 -11.75 7.51
N ALA A 35 -7.67 -11.99 6.57
CA ALA A 35 -6.23 -11.76 6.80
C ALA A 35 -5.68 -10.41 6.28
N GLN A 36 -6.42 -9.68 5.44
CA GLN A 36 -5.89 -8.54 4.65
C GLN A 36 -6.68 -7.23 4.82
N ALA A 37 -7.62 -7.16 5.77
CA ALA A 37 -8.55 -6.03 5.93
C ALA A 37 -8.03 -4.96 6.91
N LEU A 38 -6.90 -4.33 6.60
CA LEU A 38 -6.21 -3.48 7.57
C LEU A 38 -6.73 -2.04 7.75
N PRO A 39 -7.26 -1.30 6.74
CA PRO A 39 -7.90 -0.01 7.03
C PRO A 39 -9.16 -0.12 7.91
N PRO A 40 -10.10 -1.07 7.68
CA PRO A 40 -11.19 -1.31 8.64
C PRO A 40 -10.73 -1.71 10.04
N ALA A 41 -9.56 -2.36 10.17
CA ALA A 41 -8.99 -2.71 11.48
C ALA A 41 -8.37 -1.50 12.20
N LEU A 42 -7.61 -0.65 11.49
CA LEU A 42 -7.03 0.57 12.04
C LEU A 42 -8.11 1.61 12.39
N GLU A 43 -9.16 1.71 11.57
CA GLU A 43 -10.33 2.54 11.86
C GLU A 43 -11.13 2.01 13.06
N ARG A 44 -11.31 0.68 13.18
CA ARG A 44 -11.92 0.10 14.39
C ARG A 44 -11.08 0.38 15.64
N LEU A 45 -9.76 0.28 15.57
CA LEU A 45 -8.86 0.67 16.66
C LEU A 45 -8.96 2.18 16.96
N TYR A 46 -9.19 3.02 15.96
CA TYR A 46 -9.38 4.47 16.15
C TYR A 46 -10.67 4.78 16.91
N ASN A 47 -11.76 4.11 16.54
CA ASN A 47 -13.10 4.27 17.14
C ASN A 47 -13.28 3.53 18.50
N MET A 48 -12.36 2.62 18.88
CA MET A 48 -12.34 1.97 20.19
C MET A 48 -11.90 2.92 21.33
N SER A 49 -12.39 2.68 22.55
CA SER A 49 -11.79 3.23 23.77
C SER A 49 -10.32 2.80 23.93
N PRO A 50 -9.50 3.54 24.70
CA PRO A 50 -8.11 3.15 24.98
C PRO A 50 -7.99 1.74 25.58
N GLU A 51 -8.93 1.35 26.43
CA GLU A 51 -8.95 0.07 27.17
C GLU A 51 -9.33 -1.10 26.25
N GLU A 52 -10.29 -0.91 25.34
CA GLU A 52 -10.60 -1.89 24.30
C GLU A 52 -9.46 -2.01 23.28
N ARG A 53 -8.88 -0.88 22.86
CA ARG A 53 -7.72 -0.82 21.95
C ARG A 53 -6.53 -1.57 22.56
N LYS A 54 -6.23 -1.34 23.84
CA LYS A 54 -5.20 -2.08 24.58
C LYS A 54 -5.50 -3.58 24.60
N ARG A 55 -6.72 -3.98 24.99
CA ARG A 55 -7.14 -5.40 25.01
C ARG A 55 -7.10 -6.06 23.63
N ALA A 56 -7.35 -5.31 22.54
CA ALA A 56 -7.23 -5.80 21.17
C ALA A 56 -5.76 -5.98 20.73
N LEU A 57 -4.86 -5.07 21.12
CA LEU A 57 -3.42 -5.14 20.83
C LEU A 57 -2.69 -6.19 21.69
N ASP A 58 -3.10 -6.36 22.95
CA ASP A 58 -2.57 -7.38 23.87
C ASP A 58 -2.85 -8.82 23.36
N ARG A 59 -3.88 -9.02 22.54
CA ARG A 59 -4.21 -10.30 21.88
C ARG A 59 -3.37 -10.60 20.64
N LEU A 60 -2.51 -9.67 20.18
CA LEU A 60 -1.67 -9.88 18.99
C LEU A 60 -0.28 -10.41 19.37
N PRO A 61 0.29 -11.38 18.62
CA PRO A 61 1.67 -11.82 18.80
C PRO A 61 2.66 -10.63 18.76
N PRO A 62 3.69 -10.57 19.63
CA PRO A 62 4.47 -9.34 19.85
C PRO A 62 5.07 -8.68 18.59
N ARG A 63 5.48 -9.47 17.59
CA ARG A 63 5.94 -8.95 16.29
C ARG A 63 4.83 -8.30 15.47
N ARG A 64 3.61 -8.87 15.45
CA ARG A 64 2.43 -8.29 14.77
C ARG A 64 1.93 -7.05 15.51
N ARG A 65 1.90 -7.10 16.85
CA ARG A 65 1.52 -5.98 17.71
C ARG A 65 2.32 -4.71 17.37
N ARG A 66 3.66 -4.78 17.36
CA ARG A 66 4.54 -3.64 17.03
C ARG A 66 4.35 -3.07 15.62
N VAL A 67 3.90 -3.89 14.66
CA VAL A 67 3.57 -3.42 13.30
C VAL A 67 2.25 -2.66 13.30
N VAL A 68 1.20 -3.21 13.94
CA VAL A 68 -0.11 -2.57 14.05
C VAL A 68 -0.03 -1.28 14.86
N GLU A 69 0.70 -1.25 15.97
CA GLU A 69 0.93 -0.05 16.79
C GLU A 69 1.58 1.08 15.98
N ARG A 70 2.65 0.79 15.23
CA ARG A 70 3.30 1.78 14.35
C ARG A 70 2.36 2.28 13.27
N GLN A 71 1.63 1.39 12.60
CA GLN A 71 0.67 1.75 11.55
C GLN A 71 -0.50 2.57 12.10
N PHE A 72 -0.94 2.28 13.32
CA PHE A 72 -1.98 3.04 14.03
C PHE A 72 -1.50 4.45 14.40
N GLN A 73 -0.25 4.58 14.89
CA GLN A 73 0.38 5.88 15.14
C GLN A 73 0.47 6.74 13.86
N GLU A 74 0.78 6.16 12.70
CA GLU A 74 0.74 6.90 11.43
C GLU A 74 -0.70 7.20 10.97
N TYR A 75 -1.65 6.28 11.16
CA TYR A 75 -3.06 6.48 10.81
C TYR A 75 -3.72 7.64 11.60
N MET A 76 -3.37 7.79 12.89
CA MET A 76 -3.84 8.91 13.70
C MET A 76 -3.34 10.28 13.19
N LYS A 77 -2.16 10.34 12.55
CA LYS A 77 -1.58 11.59 11.99
C LYS A 77 -2.23 12.03 10.67
N LEU A 78 -3.09 11.22 10.07
CA LEU A 78 -3.84 11.56 8.85
C LEU A 78 -5.01 12.50 9.17
N SER A 79 -5.30 13.42 8.26
CA SER A 79 -6.58 14.17 8.27
C SER A 79 -7.78 13.29 7.88
N PRO A 80 -9.03 13.73 8.09
CA PRO A 80 -10.22 12.97 7.65
C PRO A 80 -10.19 12.63 6.15
N GLU A 81 -9.78 13.58 5.31
CA GLU A 81 -9.69 13.43 3.85
C GLU A 81 -8.58 12.45 3.47
N GLU A 82 -7.47 12.43 4.21
CA GLU A 82 -6.37 11.49 4.00
C GLU A 82 -6.73 10.06 4.44
N ARG A 83 -7.58 9.89 5.46
CA ARG A 83 -8.15 8.59 5.86
C ARG A 83 -9.17 8.10 4.84
N GLN A 84 -10.04 8.98 4.34
CA GLN A 84 -10.96 8.64 3.26
C GLN A 84 -10.20 8.22 1.98
N ALA A 85 -9.11 8.92 1.64
CA ALA A 85 -8.21 8.50 0.56
C ALA A 85 -7.48 7.16 0.81
N VAL A 86 -7.30 6.71 2.07
CA VAL A 86 -6.86 5.33 2.37
C VAL A 86 -7.98 4.35 2.08
N ARG A 87 -9.22 4.65 2.52
CA ARG A 87 -10.39 3.78 2.34
C ARG A 87 -10.67 3.49 0.87
N GLU A 88 -10.82 4.53 0.06
CA GLU A 88 -11.16 4.42 -1.37
C GLU A 88 -10.12 3.62 -2.17
N ARG A 89 -8.83 3.80 -1.84
CA ARG A 89 -7.74 3.06 -2.47
C ARG A 89 -7.71 1.59 -2.03
N TYR A 90 -8.16 1.29 -0.82
CA TYR A 90 -8.25 -0.09 -0.30
C TYR A 90 -9.45 -0.83 -0.87
N GLU A 91 -10.60 -0.16 -0.99
CA GLU A 91 -11.78 -0.67 -1.69
C GLU A 91 -11.46 -0.93 -3.17
N PHE A 92 -10.79 0.02 -3.84
CA PHE A 92 -10.30 -0.17 -5.20
C PHE A 92 -9.31 -1.35 -5.30
N PHE A 93 -8.37 -1.48 -4.36
CA PHE A 93 -7.44 -2.62 -4.33
C PHE A 93 -8.16 -3.96 -4.15
N GLN A 94 -9.14 -4.07 -3.24
CA GLN A 94 -9.90 -5.31 -3.07
C GLN A 94 -10.81 -5.64 -4.26
N ALA A 95 -11.28 -4.62 -4.99
CA ALA A 95 -12.00 -4.79 -6.26
C ALA A 95 -11.08 -5.18 -7.44
N MET A 96 -9.75 -5.24 -7.27
CA MET A 96 -8.85 -5.71 -8.33
C MET A 96 -8.90 -7.25 -8.47
N PRO A 97 -8.82 -7.79 -9.70
CA PRO A 97 -8.60 -9.20 -9.94
C PRO A 97 -7.41 -9.76 -9.12
N PRO A 98 -7.46 -11.03 -8.65
CA PRO A 98 -6.41 -11.63 -7.83
C PRO A 98 -5.00 -11.47 -8.41
N GLU A 99 -4.87 -11.53 -9.73
CA GLU A 99 -3.62 -11.47 -10.48
C GLU A 99 -3.03 -10.06 -10.44
N ARG A 100 -3.88 -9.03 -10.52
CA ARG A 100 -3.48 -7.62 -10.35
C ARG A 100 -3.09 -7.32 -8.90
N ARG A 101 -3.77 -7.94 -7.91
CA ARG A 101 -3.37 -7.85 -6.50
C ARG A 101 -2.03 -8.55 -6.26
N GLU A 102 -1.79 -9.72 -6.86
CA GLU A 102 -0.50 -10.41 -6.76
C GLU A 102 0.63 -9.59 -7.38
N ARG A 103 0.42 -9.02 -8.57
CA ARG A 103 1.40 -8.15 -9.22
C ARG A 103 1.69 -6.88 -8.41
N ALA A 104 0.66 -6.26 -7.83
CA ALA A 104 0.86 -5.13 -6.90
C ALA A 104 1.74 -5.50 -5.70
N ARG A 105 1.55 -6.70 -5.11
CA ARG A 105 2.42 -7.21 -4.02
C ARG A 105 3.86 -7.39 -4.50
N GLU A 106 4.05 -7.93 -5.70
CA GLU A 106 5.37 -8.15 -6.31
C GLU A 106 6.13 -6.83 -6.55
N VAL A 107 5.52 -5.88 -7.25
CA VAL A 107 6.10 -4.55 -7.53
C VAL A 107 6.50 -3.84 -6.23
N TYR A 108 5.68 -3.97 -5.17
CA TYR A 108 6.05 -3.44 -3.85
C TYR A 108 7.18 -4.21 -3.16
N ARG A 109 7.30 -5.54 -3.31
CA ARG A 109 8.47 -6.28 -2.79
C ARG A 109 9.77 -5.73 -3.38
N HIS A 110 9.80 -5.44 -4.69
CA HIS A 110 10.94 -4.79 -5.33
C HIS A 110 11.18 -3.37 -4.81
N PHE A 111 10.15 -2.51 -4.78
CA PHE A 111 10.27 -1.17 -4.18
C PHE A 111 10.79 -1.19 -2.74
N SER A 112 10.36 -2.16 -1.93
CA SER A 112 10.77 -2.30 -0.53
C SER A 112 12.26 -2.60 -0.37
N ALA A 113 12.80 -3.39 -1.29
CA ALA A 113 14.19 -3.85 -1.29
C ALA A 113 15.18 -2.79 -1.83
N LEU A 114 14.71 -1.76 -2.53
CA LEU A 114 15.55 -0.64 -2.96
C LEU A 114 16.18 0.09 -1.75
N PRO A 115 17.39 0.67 -1.91
CA PRO A 115 18.01 1.52 -0.89
C PRO A 115 17.09 2.66 -0.42
N PRO A 116 17.19 3.14 0.84
CA PRO A 116 16.38 4.25 1.36
C PRO A 116 16.35 5.47 0.44
N GLU A 117 17.47 5.77 -0.22
CA GLU A 117 17.71 6.91 -1.09
C GLU A 117 16.96 6.74 -2.42
N ARG A 118 17.13 5.60 -3.13
CA ARG A 118 16.34 5.31 -4.34
C ARG A 118 14.85 5.23 -4.04
N ARG A 119 14.44 4.67 -2.89
CA ARG A 119 13.02 4.69 -2.46
C ARG A 119 12.48 6.10 -2.26
N GLN A 120 13.32 7.07 -1.92
CA GLN A 120 12.92 8.47 -1.82
C GLN A 120 12.72 9.10 -3.21
N VAL A 121 13.68 8.92 -4.13
CA VAL A 121 13.55 9.40 -5.53
C VAL A 121 12.31 8.81 -6.21
N ILE A 122 12.03 7.52 -6.02
CA ILE A 122 10.84 6.84 -6.58
C ILE A 122 9.53 7.40 -5.98
N ARG A 123 9.50 7.79 -4.69
CA ARG A 123 8.31 8.45 -4.09
C ARG A 123 8.08 9.85 -4.66
N GLU A 124 9.16 10.61 -4.84
CA GLU A 124 9.13 11.95 -5.43
C GLU A 124 8.65 11.89 -6.88
N GLU A 125 9.06 10.88 -7.64
CA GLU A 125 8.60 10.74 -9.02
C GLU A 125 7.14 10.32 -9.12
N LEU A 126 6.69 9.38 -8.26
CA LEU A 126 5.26 9.11 -8.10
C LEU A 126 4.48 10.40 -7.75
N ALA A 127 5.12 11.40 -7.14
CA ALA A 127 4.52 12.70 -6.86
C ALA A 127 4.33 13.56 -8.09
N THR A 128 5.27 13.60 -9.04
CA THR A 128 5.03 14.15 -10.38
C THR A 128 3.83 13.45 -11.02
N LEU A 129 3.90 12.12 -11.14
CA LEU A 129 2.95 11.29 -11.88
C LEU A 129 1.50 11.40 -11.36
N ARG A 130 1.32 11.65 -10.05
CA ARG A 130 -0.01 11.81 -9.43
C ARG A 130 -0.73 13.12 -9.74
N HIS A 131 0.00 14.20 -10.00
CA HIS A 131 -0.62 15.49 -10.35
C HIS A 131 -0.88 15.60 -11.86
N LEU A 132 -0.16 14.83 -12.68
CA LEU A 132 -0.43 14.66 -14.10
C LEU A 132 -1.74 13.88 -14.35
N ARG A 133 -2.51 14.33 -15.35
CA ARG A 133 -3.66 13.62 -15.93
C ARG A 133 -3.19 12.31 -16.61
N PRO A 134 -4.06 11.32 -16.84
CA PRO A 134 -3.65 10.02 -17.39
C PRO A 134 -2.96 10.06 -18.77
N VAL A 135 -3.23 11.09 -19.59
CA VAL A 135 -2.56 11.30 -20.90
C VAL A 135 -1.16 11.88 -20.69
N GLU A 136 -1.08 13.04 -20.03
CA GLU A 136 0.18 13.73 -19.68
C GLU A 136 1.17 12.81 -18.95
N ARG A 137 0.67 11.91 -18.09
CA ARG A 137 1.47 10.90 -17.42
C ARG A 137 2.11 9.92 -18.39
N ARG A 138 1.37 9.45 -19.39
CA ARG A 138 1.88 8.51 -20.41
C ARG A 138 2.89 9.17 -21.33
N GLU A 139 2.73 10.47 -21.58
CA GLU A 139 3.69 11.29 -22.33
C GLU A 139 4.96 11.53 -21.50
N TYR A 140 4.82 11.94 -20.24
CA TYR A 140 5.95 12.12 -19.32
C TYR A 140 6.75 10.83 -19.11
N LEU A 141 6.08 9.69 -18.89
CA LEU A 141 6.72 8.36 -18.78
C LEU A 141 7.40 7.88 -20.07
N ARG A 142 7.18 8.54 -21.21
CA ARG A 142 7.86 8.31 -22.49
C ARG A 142 8.92 9.35 -22.82
N SER A 143 9.05 10.42 -22.02
CA SER A 143 10.00 11.50 -22.27
C SER A 143 11.46 11.07 -22.04
N GLU A 144 12.39 11.66 -22.76
CA GLU A 144 13.82 11.37 -22.60
C GLU A 144 14.35 11.79 -21.22
N SER A 145 13.82 12.86 -20.63
CA SER A 145 14.17 13.30 -19.27
C SER A 145 13.75 12.30 -18.19
N PHE A 146 12.67 11.54 -18.42
CA PHE A 146 12.29 10.41 -17.59
C PHE A 146 13.16 9.17 -17.91
N ALA A 147 13.44 8.92 -19.19
CA ALA A 147 14.26 7.79 -19.64
C ALA A 147 15.72 7.83 -19.14
N GLY A 148 16.32 9.01 -19.03
CA GLY A 148 17.69 9.20 -18.53
C GLY A 148 17.84 9.18 -17.01
N LYS A 149 16.73 9.26 -16.25
CA LYS A 149 16.74 9.34 -14.78
C LYS A 149 16.56 7.98 -14.08
N PHE A 150 15.95 7.01 -14.77
CA PHE A 150 15.52 5.73 -14.22
C PHE A 150 15.85 4.58 -15.16
N ASP A 151 16.34 3.46 -14.61
CA ASP A 151 16.58 2.25 -15.41
C ASP A 151 15.27 1.60 -15.90
N GLU A 152 15.35 0.56 -16.74
CA GLU A 152 14.14 -0.11 -17.26
C GLU A 152 13.26 -0.74 -16.16
N GLN A 153 13.86 -1.30 -15.11
CA GLN A 153 13.14 -1.91 -13.99
C GLN A 153 12.45 -0.84 -13.14
N GLU A 154 13.11 0.28 -12.86
CA GLU A 154 12.55 1.42 -12.15
C GLU A 154 11.44 2.12 -12.96
N ARG A 155 11.62 2.32 -14.28
CA ARG A 155 10.57 2.90 -15.15
C ARG A 155 9.33 2.02 -15.20
N ARG A 156 9.52 0.69 -15.31
CA ARG A 156 8.43 -0.28 -15.22
C ARG A 156 7.76 -0.26 -13.84
N MET A 157 8.54 -0.22 -12.76
CA MET A 157 8.04 -0.12 -11.39
C MET A 157 7.21 1.17 -11.20
N LEU A 158 7.69 2.31 -11.70
CA LEU A 158 6.99 3.60 -11.65
C LEU A 158 5.68 3.57 -12.44
N PHE A 159 5.66 3.00 -13.65
CA PHE A 159 4.44 2.82 -14.44
C PHE A 159 3.42 1.93 -13.71
N GLU A 160 3.84 0.75 -13.23
CA GLU A 160 2.93 -0.18 -12.54
C GLU A 160 2.43 0.41 -11.21
N LEU A 161 3.28 1.04 -10.40
CA LEU A 161 2.85 1.77 -9.19
C LEU A 161 1.93 2.95 -9.53
N ALA A 162 2.12 3.65 -10.65
CA ALA A 162 1.27 4.77 -11.03
C ALA A 162 -0.12 4.33 -11.52
N GLU A 163 -0.25 3.28 -12.33
CA GLU A 163 -1.56 2.79 -12.76
C GLU A 163 -2.34 2.14 -11.60
N ILE A 164 -1.66 1.50 -10.64
CA ILE A 164 -2.29 0.85 -9.48
C ILE A 164 -2.66 1.87 -8.38
N PHE A 165 -1.79 2.86 -8.12
CA PHE A 165 -1.90 3.74 -6.94
C PHE A 165 -2.03 5.24 -7.25
N ALA A 166 -1.50 5.73 -8.38
CA ALA A 166 -1.60 7.13 -8.78
C ALA A 166 -2.90 7.43 -9.55
N ARG A 167 -4.06 6.98 -9.05
CA ARG A 167 -5.34 7.50 -9.56
C ARG A 167 -5.34 9.04 -9.44
N PRO A 168 -5.68 9.79 -10.51
CA PRO A 168 -5.90 11.23 -10.38
C PRO A 168 -7.02 11.46 -9.38
N ARG A 169 -7.02 12.61 -8.69
CA ARG A 169 -8.23 13.08 -8.02
C ARG A 169 -9.34 13.19 -9.07
N ARG A 170 -10.55 12.74 -8.74
CA ARG A 170 -11.73 13.22 -9.46
C ARG A 170 -11.83 14.74 -9.22
N PRO A 171 -12.25 15.53 -10.23
CA PRO A 171 -12.64 16.91 -10.00
C PRO A 171 -13.82 16.98 -9.02
#